data_AF-A0A855S968-F1
#
_entry.id   AF-A0A855S968-F1
#
_cell.length_a   1.000
_cell.length_b   1.000
_cell.length_c   1.000
_cell.angle_alpha   90.00
_cell.angle_beta   90.00
_cell.angle_gamma   90.00
#
_symmetry.space_group_name_H-M   'P 1'
#
loop_
_entity.id
_entity.type
_entity.pdbx_description
1 polymer ?
#
loop_
_entity_poly.entity_id
_entity_poly.type
_entity_poly.pdbx_seq_one_letter_code
_entity_poly.pdbx_strand_id
1 'polypeptide(L)' 'MRQSLYIRFAIFLIQQDVKREEALWRHQQRRVSVYLPVFSPHLLRDVGVESDGRIALSHLVHAERKVRHLRRTLRFRHNT' A
#
# COMPACT_ATOMS: atom_id res chain seq x y z
N MET A 1 -11.03 6.01 44.68
CA MET A 1 -9.85 6.52 43.94
C MET A 1 -8.92 5.42 43.36
N ARG A 2 -9.43 4.24 42.95
CA ARG A 2 -8.61 3.16 42.35
C ARG A 2 -8.65 3.14 40.81
N GLN A 3 -9.63 3.80 40.20
CA GLN A 3 -9.86 3.81 38.75
C GLN A 3 -8.77 4.56 37.96
N SER A 4 -8.18 5.62 38.54
CA SER A 4 -7.11 6.39 37.91
C SER A 4 -5.81 5.58 37.74
N LEU A 5 -5.56 4.62 38.64
CA LEU A 5 -4.39 3.75 38.55
C LEU A 5 -4.51 2.77 37.38
N TYR A 6 -5.68 2.16 37.20
CA TYR A 6 -5.94 1.28 36.07
C TYR A 6 -5.85 2.00 34.73
N ILE A 7 -6.38 3.23 34.64
CA ILE A 7 -6.28 4.05 33.42
C ILE A 7 -4.82 4.36 33.11
N ARG A 8 -4.01 4.73 34.11
CA ARG A 8 -2.57 4.95 33.93
C ARG A 8 -1.84 3.70 33.44
N PHE A 9 -2.15 2.54 33.99
CA PHE A 9 -1.58 1.27 33.55
C PHE A 9 -2.01 0.90 32.12
N ALA A 10 -3.28 1.09 31.77
CA ALA A 10 -3.77 0.85 30.42
C ALA A 10 -3.04 1.72 29.39
N ILE A 11 -2.90 3.02 29.67
CA ILE A 11 -2.15 3.96 28.81
C ILE A 11 -0.69 3.48 28.65
N PHE A 12 -0.05 3.10 29.75
CA PHE A 12 1.33 2.61 29.71
C PHE A 12 1.48 1.36 28.85
N LEU A 13 0.59 0.38 29.00
CA LEU A 13 0.61 -0.86 28.22
C LEU A 13 0.42 -0.59 26.73
N ILE A 14 -0.55 0.27 26.36
CA ILE A 14 -0.77 0.66 24.97
C ILE A 14 0.47 1.33 24.37
N GLN A 15 1.10 2.24 25.11
CA GLN A 15 2.33 2.90 24.63
C GLN A 15 3.49 1.91 24.42
N GLN A 16 3.61 0.88 25.27
CA GLN A 16 4.63 -0.15 25.09
C GLN A 16 4.34 -1.04 23.89
N ASP A 17 3.07 -1.34 23.65
CA ASP A 17 2.64 -2.17 22.53
C ASP A 17 2.93 -1.46 21.20
N VAL A 18 2.57 -0.18 21.08
CA VAL A 18 2.89 0.65 19.91
C VAL A 18 4.41 0.70 19.65
N LYS A 19 5.22 0.87 20.69
CA LYS A 19 6.69 0.88 20.55
C LYS A 19 7.24 -0.47 20.04
N ARG A 20 6.64 -1.59 20.47
CA ARG A 20 7.02 -2.92 20.00
C ARG A 20 6.64 -3.12 18.55
N GLU A 21 5.41 -2.75 18.18
CA GLU A 21 4.95 -2.81 16.79
C GLU A 21 5.82 -1.95 15.88
N GLU A 22 6.16 -0.73 16.27
CA GLU A 22 7.06 0.13 15.48
C GLU A 22 8.45 -0.47 15.31
N ALA A 23 8.98 -1.15 16.34
CA ALA A 23 10.28 -1.80 16.25
C ALA A 23 10.25 -3.01 15.31
N LEU A 24 9.20 -3.83 15.40
CA LEU A 24 8.95 -4.96 14.49
C LEU A 24 8.74 -4.48 13.06
N TRP A 25 7.94 -3.42 12.88
CA TRP A 25 7.71 -2.77 11.60
C TRP A 25 9.01 -2.26 11.00
N ARG A 26 9.84 -1.54 11.76
CA ARG A 26 11.15 -1.05 11.28
C ARG A 26 12.09 -2.20 10.91
N HIS A 27 12.06 -3.32 11.63
CA HIS A 27 12.87 -4.49 11.31
C HIS A 27 12.38 -5.17 10.02
N GLN A 28 11.07 -5.32 9.85
CA GLN A 28 10.47 -5.87 8.65
C GLN A 28 10.68 -4.95 7.44
N GLN A 29 10.46 -3.65 7.61
CA GLN A 29 10.63 -2.65 6.57
C GLN A 29 12.09 -2.60 6.08
N ARG A 30 13.07 -2.75 6.98
CA ARG A 30 14.49 -2.88 6.59
C ARG A 30 14.75 -4.08 5.68
N ARG A 31 14.11 -5.22 5.95
CA ARG A 31 14.22 -6.40 5.07
C ARG A 31 13.52 -6.13 3.74
N VAL A 32 12.31 -5.59 3.76
CA VAL A 32 11.55 -5.28 2.55
C VAL A 32 12.28 -4.26 1.67
N SER A 33 12.89 -3.22 2.23
CA SER A 33 13.66 -2.23 1.46
C SER A 33 14.94 -2.81 0.83
N VAL A 34 15.51 -3.87 1.41
CA VAL A 34 16.69 -4.55 0.87
C VAL A 34 16.30 -5.48 -0.29
N TYR A 35 15.17 -6.19 -0.19
CA TYR A 35 14.74 -7.15 -1.21
C TYR A 35 13.88 -6.56 -2.32
N LEU A 36 13.09 -5.52 -2.01
CA LEU A 36 12.26 -4.83 -2.96
C LEU A 36 12.79 -3.39 -3.06
N PRO A 37 13.46 -3.02 -4.16
CA PRO A 37 13.84 -1.64 -4.39
C PRO A 37 12.54 -0.86 -4.64
N VAL A 38 11.93 -0.35 -3.57
CA VAL A 38 10.71 0.48 -3.59
C VAL A 38 10.87 1.70 -4.51
N PHE A 39 12.11 2.02 -4.87
CA PHE A 39 12.50 3.09 -5.78
C PHE A 39 13.15 2.63 -7.09
N SER A 40 13.03 1.34 -7.46
CA SER A 40 13.48 0.90 -8.79
C SER A 40 12.66 1.62 -9.85
N PRO A 41 13.29 2.38 -10.77
CA PRO A 41 12.58 3.13 -11.80
C PRO A 41 11.66 2.25 -12.66
N HIS A 42 12.03 0.98 -12.84
CA HIS A 42 11.27 -0.01 -13.59
C HIS A 42 10.00 -0.44 -12.84
N LEU A 43 10.11 -0.63 -11.52
CA LEU A 43 8.99 -1.05 -10.68
C LEU A 43 7.99 0.12 -10.47
N LEU A 44 8.50 1.34 -10.31
CA LEU A 44 7.72 2.57 -10.35
C LEU A 44 6.93 2.69 -11.67
N ARG A 45 7.58 2.45 -12.81
CA ARG A 45 6.96 2.46 -14.13
C ARG A 45 5.85 1.41 -14.27
N ASP A 46 6.04 0.21 -13.72
CA ASP A 46 5.03 -0.85 -13.73
C ASP A 46 3.81 -0.51 -12.85
N VAL A 47 4.02 0.19 -11.74
CA VAL A 47 2.94 0.72 -10.88
C VAL A 47 2.26 1.94 -11.52
N GLY A 48 2.85 2.53 -12.56
CA GLY A 48 2.35 3.72 -13.25
C GLY A 48 2.75 5.03 -12.56
N VAL A 49 3.84 5.01 -11.78
CA VAL A 49 4.45 6.18 -11.16
C VAL A 49 5.71 6.54 -11.95
N GLU A 50 5.79 7.76 -12.48
CA GLU A 50 7.00 8.28 -13.11
C GLU A 50 8.10 8.54 -12.07
N SER A 51 9.35 8.64 -12.51
CA SER A 51 10.54 8.87 -11.65
C SER A 51 10.42 10.08 -10.73
N ASP A 52 9.58 11.05 -11.11
CA ASP A 52 9.32 12.28 -10.38
C ASP A 52 8.22 12.13 -9.31
N GLY A 53 7.77 10.90 -9.04
CA GLY A 53 6.71 10.58 -8.08
C GLY A 53 5.30 10.97 -8.55
N ARG A 54 5.16 11.39 -9.82
CA ARG A 54 3.87 11.72 -10.44
C ARG A 54 3.23 10.47 -11.00
N ILE A 55 1.91 10.38 -10.88
CA ILE A 55 1.14 9.31 -11.52
C ILE A 55 1.13 9.58 -13.03
N ALA A 56 1.63 8.63 -13.82
CA ALA A 56 1.63 8.72 -15.27
C ALA A 56 0.19 8.70 -15.80
N LEU A 57 -0.37 9.88 -16.09
CA LEU A 57 -1.74 10.04 -16.58
C LEU A 57 -1.97 9.26 -17.89
N SER A 58 -0.92 9.04 -18.68
CA SER A 58 -0.95 8.22 -19.89
C SER A 58 -1.34 6.77 -19.63
N HIS A 59 -0.89 6.19 -18.50
CA HIS A 59 -1.24 4.83 -18.09
C HIS A 59 -2.71 4.72 -17.65
N LEU A 60 -3.26 5.76 -17.00
CA LEU A 60 -4.68 5.79 -16.62
C LEU A 60 -5.60 5.75 -17.84
N VAL A 61 -5.27 6.52 -18.89
CA VAL A 61 -6.04 6.53 -20.15
C VAL A 61 -5.98 5.16 -20.85
N HIS A 62 -4.83 4.48 -20.82
CA HIS A 62 -4.68 3.14 -21.39
C HIS A 62 -5.43 2.08 -20.58
N ALA A 63 -5.39 2.17 -19.25
CA ALA A 63 -6.13 1.28 -18.36
C ALA A 63 -7.65 1.40 -18.60
N GLU A 64 -8.18 2.62 -18.66
CA GLU A 64 -9.61 2.84 -18.90
C GLU A 64 -10.05 2.30 -20.28
N ARG A 65 -9.24 2.53 -21.32
CA ARG A 65 -9.49 1.98 -22.66
C ARG A 65 -9.47 0.44 -22.65
N LYS A 66 -8.51 -0.18 -21.94
CA LYS A 66 -8.38 -1.64 -21.83
C LYS A 66 -9.56 -2.25 -21.08
N VAL A 67 -9.98 -1.62 -19.97
CA VAL A 67 -11.18 -2.01 -19.20
C VAL A 67 -12.43 -1.89 -20.05
N ARG A 68 -12.60 -0.79 -20.81
CA ARG A 68 -13.73 -0.63 -21.73
C ARG A 68 -13.77 -1.72 -22.80
N HIS A 69 -12.60 -2.10 -23.32
CA HIS A 69 -12.52 -3.13 -24.35
C HIS A 69 -12.84 -4.52 -23.79
N LEU A 70 -12.29 -4.87 -22.63
CA LEU A 70 -12.61 -6.10 -21.89
C LEU A 70 -14.09 -6.20 -21.55
N ARG A 71 -14.69 -5.10 -21.09
CA ARG A 71 -16.12 -5.05 -20.78
C ARG A 71 -16.98 -5.30 -22.02
N ARG A 72 -16.57 -4.80 -23.18
CA ARG A 72 -17.23 -5.06 -24.47
C ARG A 72 -17.07 -6.53 -24.88
N THR A 73 -15.86 -7.08 -24.85
CA THR A 73 -15.62 -8.47 -25.27
C THR A 73 -16.34 -9.48 -24.37
N LEU A 74 -16.36 -9.26 -23.05
CA LEU A 74 -17.10 -10.09 -22.11
C LEU A 74 -18.62 -10.01 -22.32
N ARG A 75 -19.16 -8.81 -22.59
CA ARG A 75 -20.58 -8.66 -22.93
C ARG A 75 -20.95 -9.34 -24.25
N PHE A 76 -20.10 -9.24 -25.26
CA PHE A 76 -20.29 -9.94 -26.53
C PHE A 76 -20.32 -11.46 -26.33
N ARG A 77 -19.41 -12.00 -25.52
CA ARG A 77 -19.34 -13.43 -25.22
C ARG A 77 -20.52 -13.96 -24.41
N HIS A 78 -21.16 -13.13 -23.60
CA HIS A 78 -22.34 -13.52 -22.83
C HIS A 78 -23.64 -13.56 -23.69
N ASN A 79 -23.65 -12.85 -24.82
CA ASN A 79 -24.82 -12.75 -25.70
C ASN A 79 -24.77 -13.71 -26.92
N THR A 80 -23.71 -14.53 -27.03
CA THR A 80 -23.55 -15.60 -28.02
C THR A 80 -23.61 -16.95 -27.33
#